data_AF-A0A505I620-F1
#
_entry.id   AF-A0A505I620-F1
#
_cell.length_a   1.000
_cell.length_b   1.000
_cell.length_c   1.000
_cell.angle_alpha   90.00
_cell.angle_beta   90.00
_cell.angle_gamma   90.00
#
_symmetry.space_group_name_H-M   'P 1'
#
loop_
_entity.id
_entity.type
_entity.pdbx_description
1 polymer ?
#
loop_
_entity_poly.entity_id
_entity_poly.type
_entity_poly.pdbx_seq_one_letter_code
_entity_poly.pdbx_strand_id
1 'polypeptide(L)'
;MWLNYLLLIALLERLVAGTTCYFPEGNVAEDYTPCSDNGVSFCCNKDSICLSNGLCTSMHQPYVLGRGACTSQSWNDTSVCDDVCHGITTAWSSACSLILYGTVNGVKLYCPNSIISNGTDSLGCANVSRATVTAVGAGVGVPLGLLALASLGYGFNERRKRLQLQNASPNMYQMPAASSTSYRSRNVGAKELSGHIPLHELDT
;
A
#
# COMPACT_ATOMS: atom_id res chain seq x y z
N MET A 1 19.52 65.31 -17.92
CA MET A 1 20.55 64.46 -17.28
C MET A 1 20.00 63.53 -16.18
N TRP A 2 18.89 63.86 -15.51
CA TRP A 2 18.37 63.05 -14.39
C TRP A 2 17.45 61.89 -14.82
N LEU A 3 16.90 61.94 -16.04
CA LEU A 3 16.01 60.90 -16.60
C LEU A 3 16.75 59.58 -16.90
N ASN A 4 18.01 59.64 -17.34
CA ASN A 4 18.83 58.44 -17.61
C ASN A 4 19.20 57.68 -16.33
N TYR A 5 19.23 58.35 -15.17
CA TYR A 5 19.55 57.73 -13.89
C TYR A 5 18.38 56.91 -13.34
N LEU A 6 17.13 57.35 -13.58
CA LEU A 6 15.92 56.60 -13.21
C LEU A 6 15.73 55.34 -14.06
N LEU A 7 16.12 55.37 -15.35
CA LEU A 7 16.10 54.19 -16.24
C LEU A 7 17.16 53.14 -15.86
N LEU A 8 18.30 53.56 -15.28
CA LEU A 8 19.36 52.64 -14.81
C LEU A 8 19.00 51.91 -13.51
N ILE A 9 18.16 52.50 -12.65
CA ILE A 9 17.71 51.87 -11.40
C ILE A 9 16.58 50.85 -11.69
N ALA A 10 15.73 51.09 -12.70
CA ALA A 10 14.66 50.17 -13.09
C ALA A 10 15.14 48.87 -13.79
N LEU A 11 16.40 48.85 -14.26
CA LEU A 11 17.02 47.67 -14.90
C LEU A 11 17.79 46.77 -13.92
N LEU A 12 17.79 47.10 -12.61
CA LEU A 12 18.44 46.30 -11.58
C LEU A 12 17.51 45.35 -10.82
N GLU A 13 16.23 45.26 -11.20
CA GLU A 13 15.40 44.12 -10.81
C GLU A 13 15.66 42.97 -11.78
N ARG A 14 16.86 42.39 -11.66
CA ARG A 14 17.10 41.05 -12.19
C ARG A 14 16.03 40.16 -11.57
N LEU A 15 15.17 39.56 -12.39
CA LEU A 15 14.48 38.33 -12.02
C LEU A 15 15.57 37.34 -11.60
N VAL A 16 15.84 37.26 -10.30
CA VAL A 16 16.29 36.01 -9.72
C VAL A 16 15.10 35.08 -9.96
N ALA A 17 15.22 34.20 -10.95
CA ALA A 17 14.37 33.02 -11.05
C ALA A 17 14.74 32.11 -9.86
N GLY A 18 14.46 32.56 -8.65
CA GLY A 18 14.45 31.71 -7.48
C GLY A 18 13.24 30.84 -7.66
N THR A 19 13.43 29.56 -7.95
CA THR A 19 12.31 28.62 -8.00
C THR A 19 11.69 28.58 -6.62
N THR A 20 10.49 29.15 -6.48
CA THR A 20 9.71 29.08 -5.26
C THR A 20 9.43 27.62 -4.92
N CYS A 21 9.61 27.27 -3.66
CA CYS A 21 9.28 25.95 -3.14
C CYS A 21 7.91 25.99 -2.46
N TYR A 22 7.16 24.90 -2.60
CA TYR A 22 5.80 24.75 -2.11
C TYR A 22 5.70 23.45 -1.32
N PHE A 23 4.90 23.44 -0.25
CA PHE A 23 4.49 22.21 0.43
C PHE A 23 3.31 21.54 -0.28
N PRO A 24 2.94 20.29 0.06
CA PRO A 24 1.84 19.56 -0.61
C PRO A 24 0.50 20.30 -0.65
N GLU A 25 0.19 21.12 0.37
CA GLU A 25 -1.02 21.97 0.40
C GLU A 25 -0.94 23.16 -0.56
N GLY A 26 0.24 23.42 -1.15
CA GLY A 26 0.48 24.48 -2.11
C GLY A 26 0.90 25.81 -1.48
N ASN A 27 1.01 25.89 -0.15
CA ASN A 27 1.60 27.05 0.52
C ASN A 27 3.11 27.13 0.26
N VAL A 28 3.64 28.36 0.23
CA VAL A 28 5.07 28.61 0.01
C VAL A 28 5.88 28.11 1.19
N ALA A 29 6.99 27.44 0.90
CA ALA A 29 7.96 26.96 1.87
C ALA A 29 9.12 27.97 2.00
N GLU A 30 9.06 28.81 3.02
CA GLU A 30 10.09 29.80 3.32
C GLU A 30 11.39 29.14 3.84
N ASP A 31 12.55 29.71 3.49
CA ASP A 31 13.88 29.15 3.77
C ASP A 31 14.18 27.79 3.13
N TYR A 32 13.43 27.40 2.09
CA TYR A 32 13.71 26.22 1.28
C TYR A 32 14.39 26.61 -0.03
N THR A 33 15.42 25.86 -0.39
CA THR A 33 16.17 26.04 -1.64
C THR A 33 16.06 24.76 -2.48
N PRO A 34 15.86 24.87 -3.80
CA PRO A 34 15.88 23.72 -4.69
C PRO A 34 17.23 22.99 -4.63
N CYS A 35 17.17 21.66 -4.70
CA CYS A 35 18.35 20.80 -4.74
C CYS A 35 18.89 20.56 -6.16
N SER A 36 18.18 21.01 -7.19
CA SER A 36 18.54 20.94 -8.60
C SER A 36 18.06 22.20 -9.31
N ASP A 37 18.92 22.76 -10.17
CA ASP A 37 18.58 23.90 -11.03
C ASP A 37 17.84 23.49 -12.31
N ASN A 38 17.74 22.18 -12.57
CA ASN A 38 17.16 21.62 -13.79
C ASN A 38 15.79 21.00 -13.51
N GLY A 39 14.74 21.62 -14.05
CA GLY A 39 13.38 21.08 -14.01
C GLY A 39 12.72 21.12 -12.63
N VAL A 40 11.82 20.17 -12.38
CA VAL A 40 11.18 20.01 -11.07
C VAL A 40 12.19 19.41 -10.10
N SER A 41 12.34 20.04 -8.94
CA SER A 41 13.27 19.65 -7.89
C SER A 41 12.55 19.59 -6.55
N PHE A 42 12.95 18.63 -5.72
CA PHE A 42 12.71 18.72 -4.28
C PHE A 42 13.53 19.87 -3.71
N CYS A 43 13.03 20.45 -2.62
CA CYS A 43 13.65 21.55 -1.92
C CYS A 43 13.93 21.18 -0.48
N CYS A 44 15.09 21.57 0.02
CA CYS A 44 15.47 21.37 1.41
C CYS A 44 15.58 22.71 2.12
N ASN A 45 15.31 22.68 3.43
CA ASN A 45 15.57 23.83 4.28
C ASN A 45 17.07 24.19 4.24
N LYS A 46 17.40 25.49 4.36
CA LYS A 46 18.77 26.00 4.35
C LYS A 46 19.76 25.27 5.28
N ASP A 47 19.26 24.68 6.38
CA ASP A 47 20.08 23.94 7.35
C ASP A 47 20.08 22.42 7.11
N SER A 48 19.78 21.97 5.89
CA SER A 48 19.68 20.56 5.52
C SER A 48 20.50 20.22 4.27
N ILE A 49 20.95 18.97 4.16
CA ILE A 49 21.63 18.44 2.97
C ILE A 49 20.60 17.82 2.04
N CYS A 50 20.72 18.13 0.75
CA CYS A 50 20.02 17.47 -0.34
C CYS A 50 20.57 16.06 -0.59
N LEU A 51 19.72 15.04 -0.54
CA LEU A 51 20.11 13.65 -0.82
C LEU A 51 19.63 13.23 -2.21
N SER A 52 20.37 12.33 -2.86
CA SER A 52 20.07 11.86 -4.22
C SER A 52 18.76 11.07 -4.34
N ASN A 53 18.16 10.67 -3.22
CA ASN A 53 16.88 9.98 -3.16
C ASN A 53 15.68 10.94 -2.96
N GLY A 54 15.86 12.25 -3.15
CA GLY A 54 14.78 13.23 -3.03
C GLY A 54 14.44 13.63 -1.60
N LEU A 55 15.25 13.23 -0.62
CA LEU A 55 15.06 13.55 0.80
C LEU A 55 16.05 14.60 1.29
N CYS A 56 15.71 15.20 2.42
CA CYS A 56 16.53 16.16 3.13
C CYS A 56 17.03 15.55 4.44
N THR A 57 18.30 15.73 4.77
CA THR A 57 18.80 15.41 6.12
C THR A 57 19.21 16.69 6.82
N SER A 58 18.64 16.96 7.99
CA SER A 58 19.00 18.16 8.77
C SER A 58 20.45 18.08 9.25
N MET A 59 21.13 19.23 9.28
CA MET A 59 22.49 19.37 9.82
C MET A 59 22.51 19.81 11.29
N HIS A 60 21.34 20.06 11.87
CA HIS A 60 21.17 20.32 13.29
C HIS A 60 20.61 19.09 13.99
N GLN A 61 21.06 18.81 15.22
CA GLN A 61 20.53 17.72 16.03
C GLN A 61 19.00 17.88 16.15
N PRO A 62 18.20 16.85 15.76
CA PRO A 62 18.52 15.42 15.76
C PRO A 62 19.03 14.80 14.44
N TYR A 63 19.48 15.58 13.45
CA TYR A 63 19.92 15.10 12.14
C TYR A 63 18.86 14.27 11.42
N VAL A 64 17.64 14.80 11.44
CA VAL A 64 16.45 14.08 10.97
C VAL A 64 16.47 13.98 9.45
N LEU A 65 16.27 12.77 8.96
CA LEU A 65 15.94 12.51 7.56
C LEU A 65 14.46 12.83 7.35
N GLY A 66 14.10 13.48 6.25
CA GLY A 66 12.72 13.87 6.03
C GLY A 66 12.42 14.31 4.60
N ARG A 67 11.13 14.47 4.32
CA ARG A 67 10.65 15.16 3.14
C ARG A 67 10.67 16.67 3.39
N GLY A 68 11.29 17.42 2.48
CA GLY A 68 11.21 18.87 2.42
C GLY A 68 10.01 19.38 1.61
N ALA A 69 10.25 20.40 0.78
CA ALA A 69 9.28 21.02 -0.11
C ALA A 69 9.56 20.65 -1.58
N CYS A 70 8.83 21.21 -2.53
CA CYS A 70 9.00 20.97 -3.97
C CYS A 70 8.89 22.26 -4.78
N THR A 71 9.62 22.38 -5.89
CA THR A 71 9.44 23.51 -6.81
C THR A 71 8.12 23.44 -7.60
N SER A 72 7.52 22.26 -7.72
CA SER A 72 6.20 22.07 -8.30
C SER A 72 5.11 22.11 -7.23
N GLN A 73 4.08 22.93 -7.45
CA GLN A 73 2.90 22.99 -6.59
C GLN A 73 1.96 21.77 -6.77
N SER A 74 2.10 21.02 -7.87
CA SER A 74 1.19 19.92 -8.18
C SER A 74 1.50 18.61 -7.46
N TRP A 75 2.70 18.44 -6.89
CA TRP A 75 3.13 17.24 -6.15
C TRP A 75 2.71 15.92 -6.81
N ASN A 76 3.37 15.55 -7.92
CA ASN A 76 3.06 14.33 -8.64
C ASN A 76 3.90 13.15 -8.12
N ASP A 77 3.27 12.01 -7.80
CA ASP A 77 3.88 10.77 -7.30
C ASP A 77 4.97 10.19 -8.22
N THR A 78 5.00 10.57 -9.51
CA THR A 78 6.05 10.14 -10.45
C THR A 78 7.23 11.11 -10.55
N SER A 79 7.21 12.20 -9.79
CA SER A 79 8.26 13.23 -9.80
C SER A 79 9.27 13.01 -8.68
N VAL A 80 10.38 13.76 -8.70
CA VAL A 80 11.32 13.83 -7.57
C VAL A 80 10.68 14.36 -6.28
N CYS A 81 9.46 14.90 -6.38
CA CYS A 81 8.67 15.42 -5.27
C CYS A 81 7.58 14.44 -4.84
N ASP A 82 7.94 13.17 -4.67
CA ASP A 82 7.06 12.17 -4.10
C ASP A 82 6.73 12.51 -2.63
N ASP A 83 5.44 12.48 -2.28
CA ASP A 83 4.99 12.75 -0.92
C ASP A 83 5.04 11.46 -0.06
N VAL A 84 6.24 11.14 0.41
CA VAL A 84 6.48 10.01 1.33
C VAL A 84 5.72 10.09 2.68
N CYS A 85 5.05 11.21 2.99
CA CYS A 85 4.15 11.33 4.14
C CYS A 85 2.71 11.68 3.74
N HIS A 86 2.26 11.27 2.55
CA HIS A 86 0.92 11.53 2.02
C HIS A 86 -0.22 11.23 3.01
N GLY A 87 -0.06 10.22 3.88
CA GLY A 87 -1.04 9.88 4.91
C GLY A 87 -1.12 10.82 6.13
N ILE A 88 -0.22 11.80 6.23
CA ILE A 88 -0.09 12.71 7.36
C ILE A 88 -0.54 14.11 6.94
N THR A 89 -1.84 14.36 6.98
CA THR A 89 -2.42 15.65 6.54
C THR A 89 -1.89 16.85 7.31
N THR A 90 -1.47 16.67 8.56
CA THR A 90 -0.83 17.72 9.37
C THR A 90 0.54 18.14 8.83
N ALA A 91 1.15 17.33 7.97
CA ALA A 91 2.45 17.60 7.35
C ALA A 91 2.33 18.05 5.88
N TRP A 92 1.14 18.44 5.44
CA TRP A 92 0.94 19.00 4.09
C TRP A 92 1.27 20.49 4.00
N SER A 93 1.31 21.19 5.13
CA SER A 93 1.72 22.60 5.23
C SER A 93 3.18 22.78 5.65
N SER A 94 3.92 21.69 5.87
CA SER A 94 5.26 21.70 6.46
C SER A 94 6.12 20.50 6.03
N ALA A 95 7.40 20.51 6.39
CA ALA A 95 8.28 19.35 6.20
C ALA A 95 7.93 18.20 7.15
N CYS A 96 8.23 16.98 6.75
CA CYS A 96 7.92 15.77 7.52
C CYS A 96 9.19 14.97 7.82
N SER A 97 9.31 14.49 9.06
CA SER A 97 10.39 13.60 9.49
C SER A 97 10.12 12.15 9.08
N LEU A 98 11.19 11.41 8.80
CA LEU A 98 11.19 9.98 8.53
C LEU A 98 12.04 9.28 9.58
N ILE A 99 11.40 8.44 10.38
CA ILE A 99 12.06 7.71 11.47
C ILE A 99 12.25 6.26 11.03
N LEU A 100 13.46 5.73 11.14
CA LEU A 100 13.72 4.33 10.83
C LEU A 100 12.90 3.43 11.76
N TYR A 101 12.02 2.63 11.19
CA TYR A 101 11.13 1.72 11.90
C TYR A 101 11.71 0.30 12.00
N GLY A 102 12.28 -0.19 10.91
CA GLY A 102 12.78 -1.56 10.86
C GLY A 102 13.41 -1.92 9.52
N THR A 103 13.73 -3.20 9.35
CA THR A 103 14.27 -3.72 8.09
C THR A 103 13.58 -5.04 7.76
N VAL A 104 13.03 -5.16 6.55
CA VAL A 104 12.36 -6.36 6.06
C VAL A 104 13.01 -6.78 4.75
N ASN A 105 13.52 -8.01 4.68
CA ASN A 105 14.24 -8.52 3.50
C ASN A 105 15.38 -7.60 3.02
N GLY A 106 16.11 -6.97 3.94
CA GLY A 106 17.17 -6.01 3.63
C GLY A 106 16.70 -4.60 3.23
N VAL A 107 15.39 -4.37 3.13
CA VAL A 107 14.79 -3.06 2.84
C VAL A 107 14.55 -2.30 4.14
N LYS A 108 15.06 -1.07 4.24
CA LYS A 108 14.85 -0.18 5.39
C LYS A 108 13.46 0.45 5.31
N LEU A 109 12.66 0.26 6.34
CA LEU A 109 11.32 0.84 6.47
C LEU A 109 11.38 2.08 7.36
N TYR A 110 10.74 3.16 6.91
CA TYR A 110 10.67 4.42 7.64
C TYR A 110 9.21 4.76 7.95
N CYS A 111 8.96 5.23 9.16
CA CYS A 111 7.68 5.80 9.55
C CYS A 111 7.67 7.31 9.31
N PRO A 112 6.62 7.85 8.67
CA PRO A 112 6.43 9.28 8.61
C PRO A 112 6.03 9.81 10.00
N ASN A 113 6.62 10.95 10.37
CA ASN A 113 6.37 11.73 11.57
C ASN A 113 6.70 11.04 12.92
N SER A 114 6.04 9.93 13.26
CA SER A 114 6.26 9.25 14.55
C SER A 114 5.99 7.75 14.52
N ILE A 115 6.66 7.03 15.42
CA ILE A 115 6.41 5.62 15.74
C ILE A 115 5.51 5.57 16.97
N ILE A 116 4.46 4.77 16.90
CA ILE A 116 3.51 4.54 18.00
C ILE A 116 3.49 3.07 18.38
N SER A 117 3.18 2.78 19.64
CA SER A 117 2.79 1.44 20.05
C SER A 117 1.36 1.16 19.58
N ASN A 118 1.17 0.06 18.87
CA ASN A 118 -0.11 -0.42 18.36
C ASN A 118 -0.60 -1.65 19.17
N GLY A 119 -0.52 -1.58 20.50
CA GLY A 119 -0.96 -2.64 21.41
C GLY A 119 0.18 -3.47 22.00
N THR A 120 -0.13 -4.70 22.44
CA THR A 120 0.67 -5.42 23.44
C THR A 120 2.11 -5.74 23.02
N ASP A 121 2.43 -5.88 21.73
CA ASP A 121 3.80 -6.15 21.27
C ASP A 121 4.14 -5.60 19.86
N SER A 122 3.35 -4.67 19.31
CA SER A 122 3.61 -4.14 17.97
C SER A 122 3.90 -2.65 17.97
N LEU A 123 4.96 -2.28 17.25
CA LEU A 123 5.25 -0.91 16.87
C LEU A 123 4.55 -0.63 15.53
N GLY A 124 4.21 0.63 15.26
CA GLY A 124 3.61 1.05 13.99
C GLY A 124 3.83 2.52 13.73
N CYS A 125 3.47 3.00 12.55
CA CYS A 125 3.57 4.41 12.20
C CYS A 125 2.31 5.18 12.62
N ALA A 126 2.48 6.39 13.18
CA ALA A 126 1.36 7.25 13.52
C ALA A 126 0.60 7.71 12.27
N ASN A 127 -0.72 7.89 12.39
CA ASN A 127 -1.58 8.42 11.32
C ASN A 127 -1.51 7.69 9.96
N VAL A 128 -1.01 6.44 9.92
CA VAL A 128 -1.45 5.50 8.88
C VAL A 128 -2.89 5.15 9.21
N SER A 129 -3.81 5.92 8.63
CA SER A 129 -5.23 5.87 8.97
C SER A 129 -5.74 4.42 8.96
N ARG A 130 -6.32 4.00 10.09
CA ARG A 130 -7.07 2.74 10.18
C ARG A 130 -8.11 2.62 9.06
N ALA A 131 -8.59 3.74 8.53
CA ALA A 131 -9.47 3.84 7.35
C ALA A 131 -8.91 3.09 6.12
N THR A 132 -7.62 3.21 5.82
CA THR A 132 -6.97 2.53 4.68
C THR A 132 -6.89 1.02 4.92
N VAL A 133 -6.56 0.60 6.14
CA VAL A 133 -6.53 -0.81 6.55
C VAL A 133 -7.94 -1.42 6.53
N THR A 134 -8.95 -0.68 7.00
CA THR A 134 -10.36 -1.09 6.94
C THR A 134 -10.92 -1.10 5.52
N ALA A 135 -10.44 -0.23 4.62
CA ALA A 135 -10.84 -0.23 3.22
C ALA A 135 -10.36 -1.50 2.50
N VAL A 136 -9.10 -1.91 2.74
CA VAL A 136 -8.57 -3.18 2.20
C VAL A 136 -9.32 -4.38 2.80
N GLY A 137 -9.59 -4.37 4.11
CA GLY A 137 -10.34 -5.45 4.78
C GLY A 137 -11.80 -5.59 4.33
N ALA A 138 -12.49 -4.46 4.10
CA ALA A 138 -13.87 -4.46 3.62
C ALA A 138 -13.97 -4.91 2.15
N GLY A 139 -12.98 -4.56 1.31
CA GLY A 139 -12.97 -4.89 -0.12
C GLY A 139 -12.92 -6.39 -0.41
N VAL A 140 -12.18 -7.16 0.39
CA VAL A 140 -12.08 -8.63 0.21
C VAL A 140 -12.98 -9.41 1.18
N GLY A 141 -13.22 -8.90 2.39
CA GLY A 141 -13.93 -9.62 3.43
C GLY A 141 -15.44 -9.69 3.21
N VAL A 142 -16.06 -8.60 2.75
CA VAL A 142 -17.52 -8.56 2.54
C VAL A 142 -17.96 -9.50 1.40
N PRO A 143 -17.31 -9.52 0.22
CA PRO A 143 -17.66 -10.47 -0.83
C PRO A 143 -17.50 -11.93 -0.41
N LEU A 144 -16.38 -12.27 0.24
CA LEU A 144 -16.12 -13.64 0.70
C LEU A 144 -17.10 -14.08 1.79
N GLY A 145 -17.46 -13.18 2.71
CA GLY A 145 -18.44 -13.44 3.76
C GLY A 145 -19.84 -13.73 3.21
N LEU A 146 -20.30 -12.97 2.22
CA LEU A 146 -21.61 -13.20 1.60
C LEU A 146 -21.66 -14.54 0.83
N LEU A 147 -20.59 -14.90 0.13
CA LEU A 147 -20.49 -16.20 -0.56
C LEU A 147 -20.51 -17.37 0.43
N ALA A 148 -19.83 -17.22 1.57
CA ALA A 148 -19.85 -18.22 2.64
C ALA A 148 -21.26 -18.37 3.26
N LEU A 149 -21.97 -17.25 3.49
CA LEU A 149 -23.33 -17.31 4.05
C LEU A 149 -24.34 -17.89 3.06
N ALA A 150 -24.23 -17.56 1.77
CA ALA A 150 -25.09 -18.11 0.73
C ALA A 150 -24.91 -19.63 0.59
N SER A 151 -23.67 -20.12 0.61
CA SER A 151 -23.37 -21.56 0.53
C SER A 151 -23.87 -22.32 1.76
N LEU A 152 -23.69 -21.77 2.97
CA LEU A 152 -24.25 -22.35 4.19
C LEU A 152 -25.79 -22.37 4.17
N GLY A 153 -26.43 -21.27 3.77
CA GLY A 153 -27.89 -21.18 3.67
C GLY A 153 -28.47 -22.20 2.68
N TYR A 154 -27.83 -22.34 1.51
CA TYR A 154 -28.21 -23.35 0.53
C TYR A 154 -28.04 -24.77 1.09
N GLY A 155 -26.91 -25.06 1.73
CA GLY A 155 -26.64 -26.37 2.36
C GLY A 155 -27.67 -26.74 3.43
N PHE A 156 -28.09 -25.79 4.28
CA PHE A 156 -29.13 -26.04 5.28
C PHE A 156 -30.50 -26.32 4.65
N ASN A 157 -30.85 -25.63 3.56
CA ASN A 157 -32.09 -25.87 2.84
C ASN A 157 -32.10 -27.26 2.17
N GLU A 158 -31.00 -27.64 1.53
CA GLU A 158 -30.80 -28.96 0.92
C GLU A 158 -30.97 -30.07 1.97
N ARG A 159 -30.35 -29.89 3.15
CA ARG A 159 -30.46 -30.85 4.26
C ARG A 159 -31.90 -31.00 4.76
N ARG A 160 -32.66 -29.90 4.86
CA ARG A 160 -34.09 -29.97 5.22
C ARG A 160 -34.90 -30.74 4.19
N LYS A 161 -34.65 -30.54 2.89
CA LYS A 161 -35.32 -31.32 1.83
C LYS A 161 -34.99 -32.81 1.92
N ARG A 162 -33.73 -33.18 2.18
CA ARG A 162 -33.33 -34.58 2.36
C ARG A 162 -34.02 -35.24 3.56
N LEU A 163 -34.19 -34.51 4.67
CA LEU A 163 -34.90 -35.00 5.85
C LEU A 163 -36.40 -35.19 5.60
N GLN A 164 -37.03 -34.30 4.83
CA GLN A 164 -38.45 -34.44 4.42
C GLN A 164 -38.67 -35.68 3.53
N LEU A 165 -37.72 -36.00 2.64
CA LEU A 165 -37.78 -37.18 1.77
C LEU A 165 -37.57 -38.50 2.53
N GLN A 166 -36.84 -38.52 3.64
CA GLN A 166 -36.67 -39.70 4.49
C GLN A 166 -37.89 -39.98 5.38
N ASN A 167 -38.68 -38.93 5.70
CA ASN A 167 -39.90 -39.04 6.50
C ASN A 167 -41.16 -39.33 5.65
N ALA A 168 -41.01 -39.41 4.32
CA ALA A 168 -42.06 -39.89 3.42
C ALA A 168 -42.07 -41.43 3.44
N SER A 169 -43.17 -42.02 3.89
CA SER A 169 -43.36 -43.47 4.03
C SER A 169 -43.04 -44.24 2.75
N PRO A 170 -42.36 -45.40 2.80
CA PRO A 170 -42.17 -46.22 1.61
C PRO A 170 -43.48 -46.95 1.30
N ASN A 171 -44.27 -46.44 0.36
CA ASN A 171 -45.28 -47.27 -0.30
C ASN A 171 -44.53 -48.19 -1.29
N MET A 172 -44.37 -49.45 -0.89
CA MET A 172 -43.74 -50.51 -1.66
C MET A 172 -44.36 -50.62 -3.06
N TYR A 173 -43.57 -50.38 -4.10
CA TYR A 173 -43.85 -50.99 -5.39
C TYR A 173 -43.36 -52.43 -5.36
N GLN A 174 -44.33 -53.34 -5.41
CA GLN A 174 -44.21 -54.77 -5.62
C GLN A 174 -43.27 -55.08 -6.82
N MET A 175 -42.22 -55.89 -6.62
CA MET A 175 -41.62 -56.67 -7.70
C MET A 175 -41.73 -58.16 -7.37
N PRO A 176 -42.10 -59.02 -8.34
CA PRO A 176 -42.18 -60.47 -8.12
C PRO A 176 -40.79 -61.11 -8.06
N ALA A 177 -40.71 -62.22 -7.32
CA ALA A 177 -39.50 -62.98 -7.04
C ALA A 177 -39.00 -63.78 -8.25
N ALA A 178 -37.68 -63.74 -8.49
CA ALA A 178 -36.92 -64.77 -9.20
C ALA A 178 -35.43 -64.61 -8.84
N SER A 179 -34.91 -65.49 -7.99
CA SER A 179 -34.01 -66.60 -8.37
C SER A 179 -32.54 -66.28 -8.10
N SER A 180 -32.03 -66.97 -7.09
CA SER A 180 -30.64 -67.02 -6.64
C SER A 180 -29.67 -67.45 -7.75
N THR A 181 -28.55 -66.74 -7.89
CA THR A 181 -27.32 -67.36 -8.38
C THR A 181 -26.10 -66.74 -7.72
N SER A 182 -25.17 -67.63 -7.40
CA SER A 182 -24.00 -67.48 -6.54
C SER A 182 -22.83 -66.77 -7.24
N TYR A 183 -21.93 -66.22 -6.41
CA TYR A 183 -20.48 -66.13 -6.63
C TYR A 183 -19.92 -65.20 -7.73
N ARG A 184 -19.10 -64.21 -7.35
CA ARG A 184 -17.61 -64.32 -7.36
C ARG A 184 -16.97 -62.97 -7.01
N SER A 185 -16.26 -62.95 -5.89
CA SER A 185 -15.29 -61.90 -5.53
C SER A 185 -14.17 -61.84 -6.57
N ARG A 186 -13.77 -60.62 -6.99
CA ARG A 186 -12.49 -60.40 -7.66
C ARG A 186 -11.78 -59.21 -6.98
N ASN A 187 -10.61 -59.54 -6.44
CA ASN A 187 -9.70 -58.69 -5.68
C ASN A 187 -9.03 -57.60 -6.54
N VAL A 188 -8.81 -56.46 -5.88
CA VAL A 188 -7.63 -55.56 -5.90
C VAL A 188 -7.02 -55.18 -7.26
N GLY A 189 -6.99 -53.87 -7.49
CA GLY A 189 -5.94 -53.19 -8.25
C GLY A 189 -5.82 -51.75 -7.78
N ALA A 190 -4.88 -51.47 -6.87
CA ALA A 190 -4.43 -50.12 -6.59
C ALA A 190 -3.67 -49.61 -7.82
N LYS A 191 -3.97 -48.40 -8.29
CA LYS A 191 -3.22 -47.77 -9.38
C LYS A 191 -2.56 -46.50 -8.87
N GLU A 192 -1.24 -46.61 -8.69
CA GLU A 192 -0.29 -45.52 -8.57
C GLU A 192 -0.42 -44.54 -9.76
N LEU A 193 -0.42 -43.24 -9.48
CA LEU A 193 -0.34 -42.20 -10.50
C LEU A 193 0.95 -41.40 -10.28
N SER A 194 2.01 -41.89 -10.92
CA SER A 194 3.29 -41.20 -11.06
C SER A 194 3.13 -39.97 -11.95
N GLY A 195 3.51 -38.79 -11.46
CA GLY A 195 3.63 -37.56 -12.22
C GLY A 195 5.00 -36.93 -11.95
N HIS A 196 5.86 -36.95 -12.96
CA HIS A 196 7.25 -36.46 -12.93
C HIS A 196 7.34 -34.93 -12.92
N ILE A 197 8.33 -34.46 -12.15
CA ILE A 197 8.90 -33.11 -12.10
C ILE A 197 9.86 -32.92 -13.28
N PRO A 198 9.84 -31.77 -13.96
CA PRO A 198 11.02 -31.22 -14.62
C PRO A 198 11.61 -30.08 -13.79
N LEU A 199 12.84 -30.30 -13.30
CA LEU A 199 13.73 -29.25 -12.80
C LEU A 199 14.32 -28.51 -14.00
N HIS A 200 14.27 -27.18 -13.98
CA HIS A 200 15.05 -26.35 -14.89
C HIS A 200 16.31 -25.92 -14.13
N GLU A 201 17.46 -26.43 -14.55
CA GLU A 201 18.78 -25.96 -14.14
C GLU A 201 18.99 -24.52 -14.66
N LEU A 202 19.58 -23.66 -13.83
CA LEU A 202 20.38 -22.54 -14.31
C LEU A 202 21.79 -22.75 -13.78
N ASP A 203 22.68 -23.07 -14.71
CA ASP A 203 24.13 -23.03 -14.55
C ASP A 203 24.61 -21.58 -14.31
N THR A 204 25.62 -21.52 -13.45
CA THR A 204 26.68 -20.53 -13.21
C THR A 204 26.77 -19.29 -14.10
#